data_AF-A0A1Q7HMW0-F1
#
_entry.id   AF-A0A1Q7HMW0-F1
#
_cell.length_a   1.000
_cell.length_b   1.000
_cell.length_c   1.000
_cell.angle_alpha   90.00
_cell.angle_beta   90.00
_cell.angle_gamma   90.00
#
_symmetry.space_group_name_H-M   'P 1'
#
loop_
_entity.id
_entity.type
_entity.pdbx_description
1 polymer ?
#
loop_
_entity_poly.entity_id
_entity_poly.type
_entity_poly.pdbx_seq_one_letter_code
_entity_poly.pdbx_strand_id
1 'polypeptide(L)'
;MGGIRSLVLGVARLVAGALPRRRRSPDQQQQLERAVAAIDRELAGNLELVTMFMQTKQPAVLENAAYGAWRDAVVSADEAIAARLATVYDAMPDAESAMERRGPAASIPRADRETVERWEGQARTVQRELRSLPGRRPRSFGDRLVDWVRARMERSAAA
;
A
#
# COMPACT_ATOMS: atom_id res chain seq x y z
N MET A 1 -16.87 22.72 -21.45
CA MET A 1 -15.49 22.60 -20.89
C MET A 1 -14.86 21.20 -21.00
N GLY A 2 -15.55 20.13 -21.44
CA GLY A 2 -14.97 18.78 -21.53
C GLY A 2 -13.97 18.56 -22.68
N GLY A 3 -14.13 19.24 -23.82
CA GLY A 3 -13.34 18.99 -25.03
C GLY A 3 -11.84 19.28 -24.90
N ILE A 4 -11.48 20.42 -24.30
CA ILE A 4 -10.07 20.83 -24.12
C ILE A 4 -9.36 19.88 -23.14
N ARG A 5 -10.05 19.46 -22.07
CA ARG A 5 -9.50 18.50 -21.09
C ARG A 5 -9.19 17.15 -21.75
N SER A 6 -10.12 16.64 -22.56
CA SER A 6 -9.94 15.39 -23.28
C SER A 6 -8.81 15.48 -24.31
N LEU A 7 -8.66 16.63 -24.98
CA LEU A 7 -7.58 16.86 -25.95
C LEU A 7 -6.20 16.82 -25.28
N VAL A 8 -6.03 17.51 -24.14
CA VAL A 8 -4.76 17.57 -23.39
C VAL A 8 -4.37 16.19 -22.85
N LEU A 9 -5.33 15.44 -22.29
CA LEU A 9 -5.10 14.05 -21.87
C LEU A 9 -4.78 13.12 -23.04
N GLY A 10 -5.41 13.34 -24.20
CA GLY A 10 -5.13 12.59 -25.43
C GLY A 10 -3.69 12.79 -25.92
N VAL A 11 -3.23 14.04 -25.98
CA VAL A 11 -1.85 14.39 -26.36
C VAL A 11 -0.85 13.83 -25.35
N ALA A 12 -1.11 13.96 -24.05
CA ALA A 12 -0.24 13.42 -23.01
C ALA A 12 -0.09 11.89 -23.12
N ARG A 13 -1.19 11.17 -23.43
CA ARG A 13 -1.15 9.72 -23.66
C ARG A 13 -0.38 9.33 -24.93
N LEU A 14 -0.49 10.11 -26.00
CA LEU A 14 0.28 9.89 -27.24
C LEU A 14 1.78 10.05 -26.99
N VAL A 15 2.18 11.13 -26.30
CA VAL A 15 3.58 11.37 -25.92
C VAL A 15 4.07 10.26 -24.97
N ALA A 16 3.26 9.86 -23.99
CA ALA A 16 3.55 8.75 -23.09
C ALA A 16 3.77 7.43 -23.83
N GLY A 17 2.97 7.14 -24.87
CA GLY A 17 3.09 5.93 -25.69
C GLY A 17 4.35 5.88 -26.56
N ALA A 18 4.94 7.04 -26.88
CA ALA A 18 6.15 7.17 -27.69
C ALA A 18 7.46 7.09 -26.88
N LEU A 19 7.38 7.22 -25.54
CA LEU A 19 8.56 7.17 -24.68
C LEU A 19 9.06 5.72 -24.49
N PRO A 20 10.39 5.51 -24.45
CA PRO A 20 10.96 4.18 -24.25
C PRO A 20 10.49 3.57 -22.92
N ARG A 21 9.90 2.38 -23.01
CA ARG A 21 9.42 1.63 -21.86
C ARG A 21 10.62 1.04 -21.13
N ARG A 22 10.93 1.52 -19.92
CA ARG A 22 11.91 0.85 -19.05
C ARG A 22 11.36 -0.51 -18.63
N ARG A 23 11.96 -1.59 -19.14
CA ARG A 23 11.86 -2.91 -18.50
C ARG A 23 12.68 -2.86 -17.20
N ARG A 24 12.19 -3.49 -16.13
CA ARG A 24 13.03 -3.76 -14.94
C ARG A 24 14.20 -4.65 -15.40
N SER A 25 15.39 -4.40 -14.86
CA SER A 25 16.48 -5.37 -15.00
C SER A 25 16.12 -6.67 -14.27
N PRO A 26 16.75 -7.81 -14.61
CA PRO A 26 16.58 -9.05 -13.87
C PRO A 26 16.84 -8.89 -12.36
N ASP A 27 17.88 -8.14 -12.00
CA ASP A 27 18.23 -7.89 -10.60
C ASP A 27 17.16 -7.07 -9.87
N GLN A 28 16.62 -6.02 -10.52
CA GLN A 28 15.52 -5.22 -9.97
C GLN A 28 14.25 -6.05 -9.78
N GLN A 29 13.95 -6.94 -10.73
CA GLN A 29 12.81 -7.83 -10.65
C GLN A 29 12.99 -8.82 -9.48
N GLN A 30 14.17 -9.43 -9.36
CA GLN A 30 14.47 -10.36 -8.27
C GLN A 30 14.44 -9.66 -6.90
N GLN A 31 14.95 -8.44 -6.81
CA GLN A 31 14.90 -7.64 -5.60
C GLN A 31 13.45 -7.33 -5.19
N LEU A 32 12.61 -6.96 -6.16
CA LEU A 32 11.18 -6.71 -5.92
C LEU A 32 10.46 -7.97 -5.45
N GLU A 33 10.74 -9.12 -6.06
CA GLU A 33 10.14 -10.40 -5.66
C GLU A 33 10.51 -10.78 -4.22
N ARG A 34 11.79 -10.59 -3.83
CA ARG A 34 12.23 -10.80 -2.44
C ARG A 34 11.54 -9.85 -1.48
N ALA A 35 11.45 -8.56 -1.84
CA ALA A 35 10.78 -7.54 -1.04
C ALA A 35 9.30 -7.89 -0.82
N VAL A 36 8.58 -8.21 -1.90
CA VAL A 36 7.17 -8.61 -1.87
C VAL A 36 6.99 -9.86 -1.01
N ALA A 37 7.79 -10.90 -1.20
CA ALA A 37 7.68 -12.15 -0.43
C ALA A 37 8.04 -11.97 1.05
N ALA A 38 8.94 -11.06 1.40
CA ALA A 38 9.27 -10.76 2.79
C ALA A 38 8.11 -10.03 3.49
N ILE A 39 7.64 -8.93 2.90
CA ILE A 39 6.54 -8.12 3.45
C ILE A 39 5.23 -8.92 3.48
N ASP A 40 4.96 -9.76 2.46
CA ASP A 40 3.76 -10.58 2.43
C ASP A 40 3.70 -11.59 3.58
N ARG A 41 4.83 -12.22 3.92
CA ARG A 41 4.95 -13.15 5.04
C ARG A 41 4.78 -12.45 6.39
N GLU A 42 5.40 -11.28 6.56
CA GLU A 42 5.23 -10.44 7.75
C GLU A 42 3.75 -10.04 7.93
N LEU A 43 3.10 -9.53 6.88
CA LEU A 43 1.67 -9.20 6.92
C LEU A 43 0.80 -10.44 7.21
N ALA A 44 1.14 -11.61 6.66
CA ALA A 44 0.40 -12.84 6.95
C ALA A 44 0.49 -13.23 8.43
N GLY A 45 1.69 -13.18 9.01
CA GLY A 45 1.90 -13.44 10.44
C GLY A 45 1.15 -12.44 11.33
N ASN A 46 1.23 -11.15 11.02
CA ASN A 46 0.50 -10.12 11.76
C ASN A 46 -1.03 -10.28 11.67
N LEU A 47 -1.55 -10.66 10.50
CA LEU A 47 -2.98 -10.94 10.32
C LEU A 47 -3.44 -12.17 11.12
N GLU A 48 -2.58 -13.19 11.24
CA GLU A 48 -2.83 -14.34 12.10
C GLU A 48 -2.85 -13.93 13.59
N LEU A 49 -1.89 -13.13 14.04
CA LEU A 49 -1.86 -12.59 15.40
C LEU A 49 -3.12 -11.79 15.73
N VAL A 50 -3.58 -10.92 14.82
CA VAL A 50 -4.84 -10.19 14.99
C VAL A 50 -6.04 -11.13 15.06
N THR A 51 -6.07 -12.16 14.21
CA THR A 51 -7.14 -13.18 14.24
C THR A 51 -7.15 -13.92 15.58
N MET A 52 -5.97 -14.31 16.09
CA MET A 52 -5.82 -14.96 17.39
C MET A 52 -6.23 -14.04 18.54
N PHE A 53 -5.84 -12.76 18.50
CA PHE A 53 -6.29 -11.75 19.46
C PHE A 53 -7.82 -11.65 19.48
N MET A 54 -8.47 -11.63 18.32
CA MET A 54 -9.92 -11.53 18.23
C MET A 54 -10.64 -12.75 18.84
N GLN A 55 -10.01 -13.92 18.88
CA GLN A 55 -10.54 -15.12 19.51
C GLN A 55 -10.20 -15.19 21.01
N THR A 56 -8.94 -14.96 21.37
CA THR A 56 -8.38 -15.24 22.70
C THR A 56 -8.33 -14.03 23.63
N LYS A 57 -8.45 -12.82 23.08
CA LYS A 57 -8.28 -11.54 23.78
C LYS A 57 -6.88 -11.36 24.38
N GLN A 58 -5.89 -12.12 23.89
CA GLN A 58 -4.49 -11.93 24.27
C GLN A 58 -3.82 -10.97 23.28
N PRO A 59 -3.28 -9.83 23.75
CA PRO A 59 -2.62 -8.86 22.90
C PRO A 59 -1.38 -9.48 22.28
N ALA A 60 -1.04 -9.01 21.09
CA ALA A 60 0.15 -9.37 20.36
C ALA A 60 0.84 -8.11 19.88
N VAL A 61 2.17 -8.17 19.80
CA VAL A 61 3.00 -7.17 19.13
C VAL A 61 3.16 -7.60 17.68
N LEU A 62 2.97 -6.66 16.77
CA LEU A 62 3.05 -6.88 15.33
C LEU A 62 4.47 -6.61 14.84
N GLU A 63 4.92 -7.40 13.86
CA GLU A 63 6.26 -7.27 13.30
C GLU A 63 6.31 -6.25 12.15
N ASN A 64 7.41 -5.52 12.01
CA ASN A 64 7.60 -4.52 10.94
C ASN A 64 9.04 -4.50 10.36
N ALA A 65 9.86 -5.50 10.68
CA ALA A 65 11.26 -5.56 10.29
C ALA A 65 11.43 -5.73 8.78
N ALA A 66 10.60 -6.56 8.14
CA ALA A 66 10.62 -6.77 6.71
C ALA A 66 10.19 -5.51 5.96
N TYR A 67 9.14 -4.82 6.41
CA TYR A 67 8.77 -3.52 5.84
C TYR A 67 9.91 -2.51 5.93
N GLY A 68 10.52 -2.35 7.10
CA GLY A 68 11.66 -1.45 7.30
C GLY A 68 12.83 -1.75 6.35
N ALA A 69 13.14 -3.03 6.15
CA ALA A 69 14.24 -3.47 5.28
C ALA A 69 13.95 -3.32 3.77
N TRP A 70 12.69 -3.42 3.35
CA TRP A 70 12.33 -3.58 1.94
C TRP A 70 11.49 -2.45 1.34
N ARG A 71 11.09 -1.44 2.13
CA ARG A 71 10.22 -0.34 1.67
C ARG A 71 10.71 0.32 0.37
N ASP A 72 12.01 0.56 0.24
CA ASP A 72 12.59 1.32 -0.88
C ASP A 72 12.46 0.56 -2.21
N ALA A 73 12.51 -0.78 -2.16
CA ALA A 73 12.28 -1.63 -3.32
C ALA A 73 10.83 -1.55 -3.82
N VAL A 74 9.86 -1.43 -2.90
CA VAL A 74 8.45 -1.25 -3.24
C VAL A 74 8.18 0.17 -3.74
N VAL A 75 8.75 1.20 -3.09
CA VAL A 75 8.65 2.62 -3.55
C VAL A 75 9.15 2.76 -4.98
N SER A 76 10.30 2.16 -5.28
CA SER A 76 10.90 2.19 -6.62
C SER A 76 10.04 1.50 -7.69
N ALA A 77 9.22 0.53 -7.29
CA ALA A 77 8.35 -0.23 -8.18
C ALA A 77 6.97 0.43 -8.38
N ASP A 78 6.34 0.88 -7.30
CA ASP A 78 5.01 1.50 -7.28
C ASP A 78 4.80 2.36 -6.00
N GLU A 79 4.93 3.66 -6.15
CA GLU A 79 4.77 4.65 -5.07
C GLU A 79 3.37 4.60 -4.43
N ALA A 80 2.32 4.28 -5.19
CA ALA A 80 0.97 4.24 -4.66
C ALA A 80 0.76 3.04 -3.71
N ILE A 81 1.30 1.87 -4.07
CA ILE A 81 1.30 0.71 -3.16
C ILE A 81 2.19 0.98 -1.95
N ALA A 82 3.35 1.60 -2.15
CA ALA A 82 4.25 1.94 -1.06
C ALA A 82 3.61 2.90 -0.04
N ALA A 83 2.87 3.91 -0.50
CA ALA A 83 2.14 4.84 0.36
C ALA A 83 1.01 4.13 1.16
N ARG A 84 0.33 3.17 0.54
CA ARG A 84 -0.70 2.37 1.23
C ARG A 84 -0.08 1.42 2.25
N LEU A 85 1.07 0.82 1.95
CA LEU A 85 1.85 0.05 2.93
C LEU A 85 2.26 0.93 4.11
N ALA A 86 2.83 2.12 3.85
CA ALA A 86 3.18 3.07 4.89
C ALA A 86 1.98 3.37 5.80
N THR A 87 0.81 3.64 5.22
CA THR A 87 -0.43 3.87 5.99
C THR A 87 -0.77 2.69 6.92
N VAL A 88 -0.59 1.44 6.47
CA VAL A 88 -0.85 0.24 7.29
C VAL A 88 0.16 0.10 8.43
N TYR A 89 1.45 0.33 8.16
CA TYR A 89 2.50 0.21 9.16
C TYR A 89 2.50 1.39 10.15
N ASP A 90 2.14 2.60 9.71
CA ASP A 90 2.00 3.77 10.56
C ASP A 90 0.80 3.64 11.52
N ALA A 91 -0.26 2.93 11.11
CA ALA A 91 -1.43 2.63 11.94
C ALA A 91 -1.25 1.43 12.89
N MET A 92 -0.11 0.73 12.80
CA MET A 92 0.17 -0.47 13.61
C MET A 92 0.21 -0.18 15.12
N PRO A 93 0.89 0.88 15.62
CA PRO A 93 0.93 1.17 17.05
C PRO A 93 -0.45 1.45 17.66
N ASP A 94 -1.35 2.06 16.89
CA ASP A 94 -2.73 2.31 17.31
C ASP A 94 -3.52 1.00 17.46
N ALA A 95 -3.29 0.05 16.55
CA ALA A 95 -3.89 -1.28 16.62
C ALA A 95 -3.34 -2.08 17.82
N GLU A 96 -2.03 -2.07 18.05
CA GLU A 96 -1.39 -2.70 19.21
C GLU A 96 -1.93 -2.12 20.53
N SER A 97 -1.96 -0.79 20.64
CA SER A 97 -2.50 -0.09 21.81
C SER A 97 -3.98 -0.43 22.04
N ALA A 98 -4.76 -0.60 20.97
CA ALA A 98 -6.16 -1.03 21.05
C ALA A 98 -6.29 -2.49 21.51
N MET A 99 -5.37 -3.37 21.13
CA MET A 99 -5.32 -4.75 21.62
C MET A 99 -4.96 -4.84 23.11
N GLU A 100 -4.10 -3.93 23.59
CA GLU A 100 -3.70 -3.85 25.00
C GLU A 100 -4.81 -3.31 25.92
N ARG A 101 -5.64 -2.38 25.43
CA ARG A 101 -6.74 -1.80 26.20
C ARG A 101 -7.87 -2.81 26.40
N ARG A 102 -7.93 -3.37 27.61
CA ARG A 102 -9.01 -4.29 28.03
C ARG A 102 -10.06 -3.58 28.87
N GLY A 103 -11.33 -3.89 28.59
CA GLY A 103 -12.47 -3.57 29.44
C GLY A 103 -12.68 -4.61 30.55
N PRO A 104 -13.73 -4.44 31.37
CA PRO A 104 -14.10 -5.40 32.40
C PRO A 104 -14.24 -6.82 31.84
N ALA A 105 -13.78 -7.81 32.59
CA ALA A 105 -13.83 -9.24 32.21
C ALA A 105 -13.15 -9.57 30.86
N ALA A 106 -12.05 -8.89 30.53
CA ALA A 106 -11.31 -9.08 29.27
C ALA A 106 -12.13 -8.81 28.00
N SER A 107 -13.16 -7.97 28.11
CA SER A 107 -13.88 -7.44 26.94
C SER A 107 -12.99 -6.46 26.16
N ILE A 108 -13.24 -6.35 24.86
CA ILE A 108 -12.61 -5.31 24.01
C ILE A 108 -13.66 -4.20 23.83
N PRO A 109 -13.37 -2.95 24.22
CA PRO A 109 -14.22 -1.82 23.93
C PRO A 109 -14.55 -1.73 22.44
N ARG A 110 -15.76 -1.30 22.09
CA ARG A 110 -16.20 -1.22 20.69
C ARG A 110 -15.25 -0.39 19.82
N ALA A 111 -14.79 0.76 20.32
CA ALA A 111 -13.86 1.63 19.60
C ALA A 111 -12.52 0.93 19.31
N ASP A 112 -11.98 0.20 20.29
CA ASP A 112 -10.72 -0.55 20.12
C ASP A 112 -10.87 -1.70 19.13
N ARG A 113 -12.01 -2.41 19.18
CA ARG A 113 -12.35 -3.42 18.18
C ARG A 113 -12.39 -2.82 16.77
N GLU A 114 -13.08 -1.69 16.60
CA GLU A 114 -13.17 -1.01 15.30
C GLU A 114 -11.80 -0.55 14.79
N THR A 115 -10.88 -0.14 15.67
CA THR A 115 -9.49 0.17 15.30
C THR A 115 -8.74 -1.06 14.78
N VAL A 116 -8.82 -2.18 15.48
CA VAL A 116 -8.17 -3.44 15.07
C VAL A 116 -8.76 -3.98 13.76
N GLU A 117 -10.09 -4.01 13.62
CA GLU A 117 -10.78 -4.47 12.41
C GLU A 117 -10.47 -3.58 11.20
N ARG A 118 -10.36 -2.26 11.40
CA ARG A 118 -9.96 -1.33 10.35
C ARG A 118 -8.54 -1.61 9.87
N TRP A 119 -7.60 -1.77 10.80
CA TRP A 119 -6.22 -2.12 10.49
C TRP A 119 -6.14 -3.43 9.71
N GLU A 120 -6.84 -4.48 10.18
CA GLU A 120 -6.89 -5.78 9.51
C GLU A 120 -7.42 -5.67 8.06
N GLY A 121 -8.51 -4.93 7.86
CA GLY A 121 -9.11 -4.72 6.54
C GLY A 121 -8.17 -4.00 5.57
N GLN A 122 -7.44 -2.99 6.05
CA GLN A 122 -6.42 -2.28 5.27
C GLN A 122 -5.25 -3.20 4.94
N ALA A 123 -4.72 -3.92 5.93
CA ALA A 123 -3.62 -4.87 5.76
C ALA A 123 -3.95 -5.96 4.72
N ARG A 124 -5.13 -6.59 4.79
CA ARG A 124 -5.59 -7.59 3.80
C ARG A 124 -5.71 -7.00 2.40
N THR A 125 -6.19 -5.76 2.29
CA THR A 125 -6.34 -5.07 1.00
C THR A 125 -4.98 -4.81 0.37
N VAL A 126 -4.06 -4.21 1.13
CA VAL A 126 -2.71 -3.90 0.68
C VAL A 126 -1.92 -5.17 0.38
N GLN A 127 -2.06 -6.24 1.18
CA GLN A 127 -1.42 -7.53 0.93
C GLN A 127 -1.81 -8.11 -0.44
N ARG A 128 -3.10 -8.08 -0.79
CA ARG A 128 -3.57 -8.54 -2.12
C ARG A 128 -2.97 -7.70 -3.25
N GLU A 129 -2.92 -6.38 -3.07
CA GLU A 129 -2.32 -5.48 -4.07
C GLU A 129 -0.81 -5.71 -4.22
N LEU A 130 -0.12 -5.89 -3.10
CA LEU A 130 1.32 -6.16 -3.04
C LEU A 130 1.69 -7.44 -3.80
N ARG A 131 0.92 -8.53 -3.62
CA ARG A 131 1.14 -9.79 -4.35
C ARG A 131 1.06 -9.65 -5.87
N SER A 132 0.28 -8.69 -6.36
CA SER A 132 0.18 -8.44 -7.81
C SER A 132 1.39 -7.69 -8.38
N LEU A 133 2.21 -7.07 -7.53
CA LEU A 133 3.23 -6.10 -7.91
C LEU A 133 4.34 -6.67 -8.81
N PRO A 134 4.90 -7.88 -8.58
CA PRO A 134 5.93 -8.45 -9.44
C PRO A 134 5.44 -8.66 -10.88
N GLY A 135 4.16 -8.98 -11.07
CA GLY A 135 3.53 -9.17 -12.38
C GLY A 135 3.10 -7.88 -13.07
N ARG A 136 3.11 -6.74 -12.36
CA ARG A 136 2.76 -5.44 -12.95
C ARG A 136 3.89 -4.92 -13.83
N ARG A 137 3.49 -4.32 -14.96
CA ARG A 137 4.41 -3.58 -15.83
C ARG A 137 5.04 -2.43 -15.04
N PRO A 138 6.35 -2.17 -15.18
CA PRO A 138 6.99 -1.03 -14.53
C PRO A 138 6.33 0.27 -15.00
N ARG A 139 6.07 1.20 -14.07
CA ARG A 139 5.56 2.53 -14.44
C ARG A 139 6.57 3.24 -15.33
N SER A 140 6.12 3.61 -16.52
CA SER A 140 6.90 4.36 -17.49
C SER A 140 6.95 5.84 -17.11
N PHE A 141 7.89 6.58 -17.72
CA PHE A 141 7.90 8.05 -17.62
C PHE A 141 6.60 8.65 -18.18
N GLY A 142 6.01 7.99 -19.17
CA GLY A 142 4.71 8.36 -19.73
C GLY A 142 3.57 8.27 -18.73
N ASP A 143 3.54 7.25 -17.87
CA ASP A 143 2.52 7.11 -16.82
C ASP A 143 2.61 8.27 -15.82
N ARG A 144 3.84 8.67 -15.44
CA ARG A 144 4.07 9.83 -14.57
C ARG A 144 3.66 11.15 -15.20
N LEU A 145 3.91 11.31 -16.50
CA LEU A 145 3.47 12.50 -17.25
C LEU A 145 1.94 12.60 -17.26
N VAL A 146 1.24 11.49 -17.51
CA VAL A 146 -0.23 11.43 -17.50
C VAL A 146 -0.77 11.77 -16.11
N ASP A 147 -0.18 11.22 -15.05
CA ASP A 147 -0.59 11.52 -13.67
C ASP A 147 -0.31 12.98 -13.30
N TRP A 148 0.83 13.55 -13.71
CA TRP A 148 1.13 14.98 -13.51
C TRP A 148 0.13 15.89 -14.21
N VAL A 149 -0.19 15.61 -15.49
CA VAL A 149 -1.19 16.37 -16.25
C VAL A 149 -2.55 16.31 -15.57
N ARG A 150 -2.98 15.12 -15.12
CA ARG A 150 -4.26 14.95 -14.40
C ARG A 150 -4.28 15.79 -13.12
N ALA A 151 -3.26 15.65 -12.27
CA ALA A 151 -3.17 16.39 -11.01
C ALA A 151 -3.07 17.92 -11.22
N ARG A 152 -2.45 18.38 -12.32
CA ARG A 152 -2.44 19.79 -12.70
C ARG A 152 -3.84 20.29 -13.05
N MET A 153 -4.60 19.49 -13.79
CA MET A 153 -5.95 19.84 -14.24
C MET A 153 -7.00 19.81 -13.13
N GLU A 154 -6.85 18.94 -12.13
CA GLU A 154 -7.70 18.90 -10.94
C GLU A 154 -7.48 20.16 -10.09
N ARG A 155 -6.22 20.57 -9.90
CA ARG A 155 -5.87 21.81 -9.18
C ARG A 155 -6.40 23.08 -9.84
N SER A 156 -6.39 23.16 -11.17
CA SER A 156 -6.97 24.30 -11.90
C SER A 156 -8.49 24.22 -12.08
N ALA A 157 -9.15 23.15 -11.62
CA ALA A 157 -10.61 23.10 -11.50
C ALA A 157 -11.11 23.63 -10.15
N ALA A 158 -10.25 23.56 -9.14
CA ALA A 158 -10.54 23.93 -7.76
C ALA A 158 -10.16 25.38 -7.41
N ALA A 159 -9.57 26.11 -8.35
CA ALA A 159 -9.22 27.53 -8.28
C ALA A 159 -10.10 28.31 -9.25
#